data_AF-A0A0P6VP37-F1
#
_entry.id   AF-A0A0P6VP37-F1
#
_cell.length_a   1.000
_cell.length_b   1.000
_cell.length_c   1.000
_cell.angle_alpha   90.00
_cell.angle_beta   90.00
_cell.angle_gamma   90.00
#
_symmetry.space_group_name_H-M   'P 1'
#
loop_
_entity.id
_entity.type
_entity.pdbx_description
1 polymer ?
#
loop_
_entity_poly.entity_id
_entity_poly.type
_entity_poly.pdbx_seq_one_letter_code
_entity_poly.pdbx_strand_id
1 'polypeptide(L)'
;MRKCRSVQPPIRPVARLVRHRGGNVVTTFALCAPLIIGLSGYVVDKAVWQAQRFALQDVADTASLVAARTLATDRSHSPEARVAAAQADAARTVFAARPDLTPSITVSRDGRTVTVGLVERGMVSFAGVFGAQPVDLAVTGHAIVDRNAETACRIDKSADHACRSTGSIANLAPPEPAVLMPFARLGP
;
A
#
# COMPACT_ATOMS: atom_id res chain seq x y z
N MET A 1 35.69 -7.92 -80.72
CA MET A 1 35.15 -6.91 -79.78
C MET A 1 34.62 -7.61 -78.53
N ARG A 2 35.34 -7.58 -77.39
CA ARG A 2 34.88 -8.16 -76.11
C ARG A 2 34.44 -7.03 -75.18
N LYS A 3 33.17 -7.07 -74.76
CA LYS A 3 32.53 -6.06 -73.92
C LYS A 3 32.93 -6.32 -72.46
N CYS A 4 33.82 -5.50 -71.89
CA CYS A 4 34.11 -5.50 -70.46
C CYS A 4 32.85 -5.05 -69.69
N ARG A 5 32.25 -5.94 -68.92
CA ARG A 5 31.16 -5.61 -67.99
C ARG A 5 31.81 -5.23 -66.66
N SER A 6 31.72 -3.95 -66.29
CA SER A 6 32.16 -3.44 -64.99
C SER A 6 31.29 -4.04 -63.88
N VAL A 7 31.90 -4.87 -63.03
CA VAL A 7 31.29 -5.37 -61.79
C VAL A 7 31.22 -4.18 -60.83
N GLN A 8 30.02 -3.67 -60.56
CA GLN A 8 29.81 -2.70 -59.49
C GLN A 8 29.85 -3.42 -58.14
N PRO A 9 30.62 -2.93 -57.16
CA PRO A 9 30.69 -3.56 -55.85
C PRO A 9 29.36 -3.39 -55.10
N PRO A 10 28.92 -4.39 -54.32
CA PRO A 10 27.68 -4.28 -53.56
C PRO A 10 27.81 -3.18 -52.52
N ILE A 11 26.93 -2.20 -52.60
CA ILE A 11 26.78 -1.13 -51.62
C ILE A 11 26.51 -1.81 -50.27
N ARG A 12 27.38 -1.58 -49.27
CA ARG A 12 27.20 -2.02 -47.88
C ARG A 12 26.50 -0.90 -47.09
N PRO A 13 25.16 -0.80 -47.08
CA PRO A 13 24.45 0.27 -46.37
C PRO A 13 24.72 0.25 -44.86
N VAL A 14 24.99 -0.93 -44.30
CA VAL A 14 25.31 -1.15 -42.88
C VAL A 14 26.56 -0.38 -42.43
N ALA A 15 27.57 -0.25 -43.29
CA ALA A 15 28.83 0.43 -42.96
C ALA A 15 28.70 1.96 -42.87
N ARG A 16 27.70 2.56 -43.56
CA ARG A 16 27.41 4.00 -43.44
C ARG A 16 26.64 4.33 -42.16
N LEU A 17 25.77 3.44 -41.70
CA LEU A 17 24.99 3.63 -40.47
C LEU A 17 25.89 3.60 -39.22
N VAL A 18 26.89 2.71 -39.20
CA VAL A 18 27.87 2.58 -38.10
C VAL A 18 28.82 3.79 -38.01
N ARG A 19 29.03 4.52 -39.11
CA ARG A 19 29.99 5.65 -39.17
C ARG A 19 29.41 6.99 -38.73
N HIS A 20 28.07 7.11 -38.62
CA HIS A 20 27.43 8.32 -38.12
C HIS A 20 27.31 8.29 -36.60
N ARG A 21 28.11 9.13 -35.90
CA ARG A 21 28.06 9.30 -34.44
C ARG A 21 26.64 9.57 -33.93
N GLY A 22 25.84 10.36 -34.66
CA GLY A 22 24.44 10.62 -34.33
C GLY A 22 23.54 9.38 -34.41
N GLY A 23 23.76 8.48 -35.38
CA GLY A 23 23.00 7.23 -35.50
C GLY A 23 23.31 6.25 -34.37
N ASN A 24 24.57 6.21 -33.92
CA ASN A 24 24.94 5.37 -32.78
C ASN A 24 24.30 5.88 -31.47
N VAL A 25 24.33 7.20 -31.23
CA VAL A 25 23.68 7.80 -30.05
C VAL A 25 22.17 7.56 -30.06
N VAL A 26 21.49 7.75 -31.19
CA VAL A 26 20.05 7.49 -31.31
C VAL A 26 19.74 6.01 -31.09
N THR A 27 20.56 5.10 -31.61
CA THR A 27 20.37 3.66 -31.41
C THR A 27 20.56 3.26 -29.95
N THR A 28 21.62 3.75 -29.29
CA THR A 28 21.86 3.50 -27.86
C THR A 28 20.74 4.10 -27.01
N PHE A 29 20.29 5.31 -27.31
CA PHE A 29 19.17 5.93 -26.60
C PHE A 29 17.87 5.14 -26.80
N ALA A 30 17.56 4.71 -28.02
CA ALA A 30 16.36 3.92 -28.31
C ALA A 30 16.38 2.56 -27.58
N LEU A 31 17.55 1.97 -27.38
CA LEU A 31 17.71 0.73 -26.61
C LEU A 31 17.62 0.96 -25.10
N CYS A 32 18.15 2.06 -24.59
CA CYS A 32 18.16 2.36 -23.16
C CYS A 32 16.86 3.02 -22.66
N ALA A 33 16.16 3.78 -23.50
CA ALA A 33 14.99 4.55 -23.11
C ALA A 33 13.85 3.68 -22.53
N PRO A 34 13.47 2.53 -23.14
CA PRO A 34 12.46 1.65 -22.54
C PRO A 34 12.85 1.14 -21.15
N LEU A 35 14.14 0.88 -20.93
CA LEU A 35 14.65 0.40 -19.65
C LEU A 35 14.59 1.49 -18.58
N ILE A 36 14.97 2.72 -18.92
CA ILE A 36 14.88 3.87 -18.01
C ILE A 36 13.42 4.17 -17.67
N ILE A 37 12.53 4.19 -18.67
CA ILE A 37 11.10 4.46 -18.49
C ILE A 37 10.42 3.33 -17.67
N GLY A 38 10.76 2.07 -17.94
CA GLY A 38 10.22 0.93 -17.20
C GLY A 38 10.63 0.97 -15.72
N LEU A 39 11.91 1.24 -15.45
CA LEU A 39 12.40 1.34 -14.06
C LEU A 39 11.81 2.54 -13.33
N SER A 40 11.69 3.71 -13.97
CA SER A 40 11.10 4.88 -13.34
C SER A 40 9.61 4.66 -13.05
N GLY A 41 8.86 4.09 -14.00
CA GLY A 41 7.45 3.73 -13.80
C GLY A 41 7.26 2.75 -12.64
N TYR A 42 8.12 1.74 -12.53
CA TYR A 42 8.10 0.80 -11.42
C TYR A 42 8.34 1.47 -10.05
N VAL A 43 9.27 2.43 -9.99
CA VAL A 43 9.54 3.18 -8.75
C VAL A 43 8.32 4.01 -8.34
N VAL A 44 7.65 4.65 -9.29
CA VAL A 44 6.42 5.42 -9.01
C VAL A 44 5.32 4.52 -8.48
N ASP A 45 5.05 3.39 -9.14
CA ASP A 45 4.04 2.43 -8.68
C ASP A 45 4.35 1.92 -7.27
N LYS A 46 5.62 1.62 -6.98
CA LYS A 46 6.05 1.21 -5.64
C LYS A 46 5.79 2.31 -4.60
N ALA A 47 6.05 3.57 -4.93
CA ALA A 47 5.79 4.70 -4.03
C ALA A 47 4.29 4.82 -3.72
N VAL A 48 3.43 4.65 -4.73
CA VAL A 48 1.97 4.66 -4.56
C VAL A 48 1.51 3.51 -3.65
N TRP A 49 2.01 2.28 -3.86
CA TRP A 49 1.67 1.15 -2.99
C TRP A 49 2.10 1.38 -1.55
N GLN A 50 3.25 2.02 -1.31
CA GLN A 50 3.69 2.33 0.05
C GLN A 50 2.77 3.36 0.70
N ALA A 51 2.37 4.41 -0.02
CA ALA A 51 1.40 5.38 0.49
C ALA A 51 0.05 4.72 0.82
N GLN A 52 -0.44 3.82 -0.04
CA GLN A 52 -1.65 3.04 0.20
C GLN A 52 -1.51 2.15 1.44
N ARG A 53 -0.37 1.48 1.61
CA ARG A 53 -0.09 0.67 2.81
C ARG A 53 -0.11 1.49 4.09
N PHE A 54 0.45 2.69 4.09
CA PHE A 54 0.41 3.56 5.27
C PHE A 54 -1.02 3.98 5.63
N ALA A 55 -1.82 4.37 4.63
CA ALA A 55 -3.22 4.71 4.85
C ALA A 55 -4.04 3.50 5.38
N LEU A 56 -3.80 2.31 4.83
CA LEU A 56 -4.42 1.07 5.31
C LEU A 56 -4.00 0.72 6.73
N GLN A 57 -2.72 0.87 7.06
CA GLN A 57 -2.21 0.60 8.40
C GLN A 57 -2.83 1.54 9.43
N ASP A 58 -3.00 2.82 9.10
CA ASP A 58 -3.65 3.80 9.98
C ASP A 58 -5.11 3.44 10.28
N VAL A 59 -5.85 2.97 9.27
CA VAL A 59 -7.22 2.46 9.45
C VAL A 59 -7.24 1.19 10.30
N ALA A 60 -6.35 0.23 10.02
CA ALA A 60 -6.26 -1.02 10.77
C ALA A 60 -5.93 -0.77 12.26
N ASP A 61 -4.99 0.13 12.51
CA ASP A 61 -4.59 0.52 13.86
C ASP A 61 -5.72 1.22 14.61
N THR A 62 -6.38 2.16 13.96
CA THR A 62 -7.53 2.88 14.53
C THR A 62 -8.68 1.91 14.85
N ALA A 63 -9.02 1.01 13.93
CA ALA A 63 -10.04 -0.01 14.15
C ALA A 63 -9.67 -0.97 15.29
N SER A 64 -8.40 -1.38 15.39
CA SER A 64 -7.92 -2.23 16.48
C SER A 64 -8.04 -1.53 17.85
N LEU A 65 -7.76 -0.22 17.89
CA LEU A 65 -7.85 0.58 19.10
C LEU A 65 -9.31 0.81 19.52
N VAL A 66 -10.21 1.08 18.56
CA VAL A 66 -11.65 1.19 18.82
C VAL A 66 -12.20 -0.12 19.39
N ALA A 67 -11.86 -1.27 18.79
CA ALA A 67 -12.27 -2.56 19.31
C ALA A 67 -11.66 -2.86 20.70
N ALA A 68 -10.41 -2.48 20.94
CA ALA A 68 -9.79 -2.59 22.26
C ALA A 68 -10.53 -1.71 23.30
N ARG A 69 -10.92 -0.49 22.93
CA ARG A 69 -11.77 0.38 23.75
C ARG A 69 -13.10 -0.28 24.06
N THR A 70 -13.81 -0.82 23.07
CA THR A 70 -15.09 -1.50 23.28
C THR A 70 -14.91 -2.69 24.23
N LEU A 71 -13.85 -3.49 24.07
CA LEU A 71 -13.53 -4.55 25.02
C LEU A 71 -13.26 -4.03 26.43
N ALA A 72 -12.62 -2.87 26.59
CA ALA A 72 -12.34 -2.29 27.90
C ALA A 72 -13.61 -1.76 28.59
N THR A 73 -14.49 -1.09 27.84
CA THR A 73 -15.64 -0.35 28.39
C THR A 73 -16.93 -1.17 28.46
N ASP A 74 -17.08 -2.20 27.62
CA ASP A 74 -18.29 -3.01 27.61
C ASP A 74 -18.40 -3.86 28.88
N ARG A 75 -19.48 -3.63 29.63
CA ARG A 75 -19.80 -4.28 30.91
C ARG A 75 -20.74 -5.47 30.74
N SER A 76 -21.00 -5.92 29.51
CA SER A 76 -21.83 -7.09 29.24
C SER A 76 -21.34 -8.31 30.04
N HIS A 77 -22.29 -9.06 30.61
CA HIS A 77 -21.99 -10.19 31.50
C HIS A 77 -21.39 -11.40 30.78
N SER A 78 -21.55 -11.52 29.46
CA SER A 78 -20.95 -12.60 28.67
C SER A 78 -19.70 -12.12 27.90
N PRO A 79 -18.60 -12.88 27.93
CA PRO A 79 -17.39 -12.55 27.18
C PRO A 79 -17.61 -12.57 25.66
N GLU A 80 -18.52 -13.43 25.18
CA GLU A 80 -18.87 -13.53 23.76
C GLU A 80 -19.56 -12.27 23.24
N ALA A 81 -20.49 -11.67 24.01
CA ALA A 81 -21.16 -10.44 23.62
C ALA A 81 -20.18 -9.26 23.50
N ARG A 82 -19.21 -9.18 24.41
CA ARG A 82 -18.15 -8.15 24.39
C ARG A 82 -17.25 -8.27 23.16
N VAL A 83 -16.89 -9.51 22.79
CA VAL A 83 -16.10 -9.79 21.59
C VAL A 83 -16.88 -9.43 20.34
N ALA A 84 -18.16 -9.80 20.26
CA ALA A 84 -19.01 -9.46 19.13
C ALA A 84 -19.21 -7.94 18.98
N ALA A 85 -19.41 -7.21 20.08
CA ALA A 85 -19.50 -5.76 20.07
C ALA A 85 -18.20 -5.10 19.59
N ALA A 86 -17.04 -5.56 20.08
CA ALA A 86 -15.75 -5.06 19.63
C ALA A 86 -15.47 -5.35 18.15
N GLN A 87 -15.85 -6.52 17.66
CA GLN A 87 -15.77 -6.86 16.23
C GLN A 87 -16.68 -5.96 15.39
N ALA A 88 -17.90 -5.71 15.84
CA ALA A 88 -18.84 -4.83 15.16
C ALA A 88 -18.33 -3.38 15.08
N ASP A 89 -17.76 -2.85 16.16
CA ASP A 89 -17.22 -1.48 16.18
C ASP A 89 -15.95 -1.32 15.33
N ALA A 90 -15.05 -2.31 15.34
CA ALA A 90 -13.93 -2.34 14.40
C ALA A 90 -14.43 -2.40 12.95
N ALA A 91 -15.40 -3.25 12.65
CA ALA A 91 -15.95 -3.36 11.29
C ALA A 91 -16.60 -2.05 10.83
N ARG A 92 -17.35 -1.36 11.71
CA ARG A 92 -17.93 -0.04 11.42
C ARG A 92 -16.86 1.01 11.16
N THR A 93 -15.77 0.99 11.93
CA THR A 93 -14.65 1.93 11.77
C THR A 93 -13.97 1.73 10.41
N VAL A 94 -13.72 0.47 10.04
CA VAL A 94 -13.16 0.13 8.72
C VAL A 94 -14.12 0.56 7.61
N PHE A 95 -15.41 0.21 7.72
CA PHE A 95 -16.41 0.54 6.70
C PHE A 95 -16.56 2.06 6.51
N ALA A 96 -16.50 2.85 7.58
CA ALA A 96 -16.56 4.30 7.51
C ALA A 96 -15.36 4.92 6.76
N ALA A 97 -14.18 4.31 6.88
CA ALA A 97 -12.97 4.77 6.18
C ALA A 97 -12.82 4.18 4.77
N ARG A 98 -13.30 2.94 4.58
CA ARG A 98 -13.12 2.09 3.40
C ARG A 98 -14.33 1.16 3.24
N PRO A 99 -15.41 1.59 2.56
CA PRO A 99 -16.64 0.81 2.46
C PRO A 99 -16.50 -0.47 1.62
N ASP A 100 -15.53 -0.50 0.71
CA ASP A 100 -15.30 -1.63 -0.21
C ASP A 100 -14.43 -2.75 0.40
N LEU A 101 -13.96 -2.58 1.64
CA LEU A 101 -13.07 -3.53 2.31
C LEU A 101 -13.80 -4.38 3.36
N THR A 102 -13.55 -5.68 3.33
CA THR A 102 -13.99 -6.60 4.38
C THR A 102 -12.84 -6.87 5.35
N PRO A 103 -12.91 -6.41 6.62
CA PRO A 103 -11.84 -6.63 7.58
C PRO A 103 -11.84 -8.06 8.13
N SER A 104 -10.65 -8.61 8.37
CA SER A 104 -10.45 -9.82 9.16
C SER A 104 -10.19 -9.43 10.60
N ILE A 105 -11.15 -9.66 11.50
CA ILE A 105 -11.05 -9.22 12.91
C ILE A 105 -10.96 -10.43 13.81
N THR A 106 -9.87 -10.53 14.55
CA THR A 106 -9.63 -11.61 15.50
C THR A 106 -9.36 -11.03 16.89
N VAL A 107 -10.07 -11.57 17.89
CA VAL A 107 -9.85 -11.24 19.29
C VAL A 107 -9.25 -12.48 19.95
N SER A 108 -8.16 -12.30 20.69
CA SER A 108 -7.51 -13.41 21.42
C SER A 108 -8.50 -14.03 22.42
N ARG A 109 -8.36 -15.33 22.69
CA ARG A 109 -9.18 -16.06 23.69
C ARG A 109 -9.13 -15.43 25.08
N ASP A 110 -8.02 -14.77 25.40
CA ASP A 110 -7.84 -14.08 26.68
C ASP A 110 -8.64 -12.76 26.75
N GLY A 111 -9.19 -12.29 25.62
CA GLY A 111 -9.96 -11.05 25.52
C GLY A 111 -9.12 -9.81 25.84
N ARG A 112 -7.82 -9.86 25.57
CA ARG A 112 -6.86 -8.78 25.84
C ARG A 112 -6.18 -8.24 24.59
N THR A 113 -6.10 -9.01 23.52
CA THR A 113 -5.46 -8.60 22.27
C THR A 113 -6.47 -8.60 21.15
N VAL A 114 -6.55 -7.49 20.42
CA VAL A 114 -7.34 -7.37 19.20
C VAL A 114 -6.38 -7.25 18.03
N THR A 115 -6.64 -8.03 16.99
CA THR A 115 -5.92 -7.98 15.73
C THR A 115 -6.90 -7.71 14.60
N VAL A 116 -6.65 -6.66 13.82
CA VAL A 116 -7.44 -6.29 12.66
C VAL A 116 -6.56 -6.39 11.43
N GLY A 117 -6.90 -7.30 10.52
CA GLY A 117 -6.26 -7.46 9.22
C GLY A 117 -7.09 -6.79 8.12
N LEU A 118 -6.44 -6.00 7.27
CA LEU A 118 -7.02 -5.44 6.06
C LEU A 118 -6.23 -5.92 4.85
N VAL A 119 -6.94 -6.22 3.76
CA VAL A 119 -6.34 -6.58 2.48
C VAL A 119 -7.00 -5.75 1.40
N GLU A 120 -6.22 -4.96 0.68
CA GLU A 120 -6.68 -4.14 -0.45
C GLU A 120 -5.82 -4.47 -1.68
N ARG A 121 -6.41 -4.40 -2.88
CA ARG A 121 -5.66 -4.58 -4.13
C ARG A 121 -4.98 -3.27 -4.52
N GLY A 122 -3.65 -3.29 -4.57
CA GLY A 122 -2.85 -2.17 -5.06
C GLY A 122 -3.08 -1.96 -6.56
N MET A 123 -3.41 -0.74 -6.96
CA MET A 123 -3.57 -0.39 -8.37
C MET A 123 -2.21 -0.37 -9.07
N VAL A 124 -2.15 -0.92 -10.28
CA VAL A 124 -0.98 -0.85 -11.18
C VAL A 124 -1.27 0.17 -12.27
N SER A 125 -0.51 1.27 -12.31
CA SER A 125 -0.67 2.30 -13.34
C SER A 125 0.40 2.14 -14.43
N PHE A 126 1.68 2.11 -14.06
CA PHE A 126 2.77 2.06 -15.04
C PHE A 126 3.26 0.64 -15.32
N ALA A 127 3.39 -0.19 -14.28
CA ALA A 127 3.79 -1.58 -14.39
C ALA A 127 2.76 -2.43 -15.16
N GLY A 128 1.48 -2.00 -15.16
CA GLY A 128 0.42 -2.63 -15.96
C GLY A 128 0.69 -2.57 -17.46
N VAL A 129 1.35 -1.53 -17.97
CA VAL A 129 1.76 -1.41 -19.38
C VAL A 129 2.76 -2.50 -19.78
N PHE A 130 3.53 -3.00 -18.82
CA PHE A 130 4.50 -4.08 -19.00
C PHE A 130 3.93 -5.45 -18.57
N GLY A 131 2.62 -5.56 -18.36
CA GLY A 131 1.95 -6.81 -18.01
C GLY A 131 2.07 -7.22 -16.54
N ALA A 132 2.50 -6.32 -15.65
CA ALA A 132 2.50 -6.61 -14.21
C ALA A 132 1.07 -6.73 -13.67
N GLN A 133 0.86 -7.69 -12.77
CA GLN A 133 -0.42 -7.89 -12.12
C GLN A 133 -0.56 -7.00 -10.87
N PRO A 134 -1.79 -6.61 -10.49
CA PRO A 134 -2.07 -5.97 -9.20
C PRO A 134 -1.54 -6.81 -8.05
N VAL A 135 -1.00 -6.16 -7.02
CA VAL A 135 -0.47 -6.84 -5.82
C VAL A 135 -1.42 -6.63 -4.65
N ASP A 136 -1.72 -7.69 -3.91
CA ASP A 136 -2.49 -7.58 -2.67
C ASP A 136 -1.65 -6.92 -1.57
N LEU A 137 -2.14 -5.80 -1.06
CA LEU A 137 -1.57 -5.05 0.06
C LEU A 137 -2.27 -5.52 1.33
N ALA A 138 -1.61 -6.40 2.08
CA ALA A 138 -2.05 -6.81 3.41
C ALA A 138 -1.37 -5.96 4.49
N VAL A 139 -2.16 -5.52 5.46
CA VAL A 139 -1.72 -4.85 6.69
C VAL A 139 -2.39 -5.48 7.91
N THR A 140 -1.79 -5.31 9.08
CA THR A 140 -2.34 -5.84 10.33
C THR A 140 -2.08 -4.87 11.46
N GLY A 141 -3.15 -4.41 12.10
CA GLY A 141 -3.13 -3.58 13.29
C GLY A 141 -3.30 -4.43 14.55
N HIS A 142 -2.58 -4.08 15.60
CA HIS A 142 -2.62 -4.76 16.90
C HIS A 142 -2.86 -3.77 18.03
N ALA A 143 -3.80 -4.12 18.91
CA ALA A 143 -4.07 -3.38 20.15
C ALA A 143 -4.18 -4.33 21.33
N ILE A 144 -3.63 -3.91 22.48
CA ILE A 144 -3.79 -4.60 23.77
C ILE A 144 -4.64 -3.75 24.70
N VAL A 145 -5.54 -4.44 25.41
CA VAL A 145 -6.34 -3.91 26.50
C VAL A 145 -5.67 -4.22 27.82
N ASP A 146 -5.24 -3.18 28.52
CA ASP A 146 -4.88 -3.31 29.94
C ASP A 146 -6.06 -2.90 30.83
N ARG A 147 -6.66 -3.91 31.48
CA ARG A 147 -7.80 -3.71 32.39
C ARG A 147 -7.40 -3.10 33.72
N ASN A 148 -6.12 -3.14 34.07
CA ASN A 148 -5.62 -2.58 35.32
C ASN A 148 -5.34 -1.08 35.21
N ALA A 149 -5.27 -0.53 33.99
CA ALA A 149 -4.86 0.84 33.75
C ALA A 149 -5.91 1.71 33.02
N GLU A 150 -7.06 1.16 32.60
CA GLU A 150 -8.04 1.88 31.74
C GLU A 150 -7.35 2.57 30.54
N THR A 151 -6.39 1.90 29.91
CA THR A 151 -5.66 2.42 28.75
C THR A 151 -5.58 1.36 27.65
N ALA A 152 -5.80 1.80 26.41
CA ALA A 152 -5.59 0.98 25.21
C ALA A 152 -4.28 1.42 24.52
N CYS A 153 -3.44 0.46 24.15
CA CYS A 153 -2.14 0.73 23.55
C CYS A 153 -2.06 0.12 22.14
N ARG A 154 -1.57 0.91 21.19
CA ARG A 154 -1.15 0.43 19.87
C ARG A 154 0.24 -0.20 19.96
N ILE A 155 0.42 -1.39 19.40
CA ILE A 155 1.73 -2.05 19.33
C ILE A 155 2.38 -1.75 17.98
N ASP A 156 3.57 -1.17 18.01
CA ASP A 156 4.44 -1.11 16.83
C ASP A 156 5.31 -2.38 16.78
N LYS A 157 5.34 -3.07 15.63
CA LYS A 157 6.16 -4.27 15.41
C LYS A 157 7.66 -3.96 15.40
N SER A 158 8.07 -2.70 15.23
CA SER A 158 9.47 -2.30 15.10
C SER A 158 10.20 -2.13 16.44
N ALA A 159 9.49 -2.12 17.56
CA ALA A 159 10.08 -2.04 18.89
C ALA A 159 9.25 -2.92 19.81
N ASP A 160 9.79 -4.08 20.19
CA ASP A 160 9.08 -5.19 20.83
C ASP A 160 8.15 -4.83 22.01
N HIS A 161 8.21 -3.62 22.59
CA HIS A 161 7.32 -3.18 23.68
C HIS A 161 6.97 -1.67 23.69
N ALA A 162 7.06 -0.94 22.57
CA ALA A 162 6.71 0.49 22.59
C ALA A 162 5.19 0.72 22.59
N CYS A 163 4.58 0.70 23.78
CA CYS A 163 3.21 1.17 23.98
C CYS A 163 3.17 2.69 23.85
N ARG A 164 2.63 3.21 22.75
CA ARG A 164 2.22 4.62 22.71
C ARG A 164 0.84 4.73 23.36
N SER A 165 0.79 5.19 24.61
CA SER A 165 -0.48 5.46 25.30
C SER A 165 -1.13 6.68 24.66
N THR A 166 -2.12 6.47 23.81
CA THR A 166 -3.12 7.51 23.55
C THR A 166 -3.93 7.58 24.83
N GLY A 167 -3.99 8.75 25.49
CA GLY A 167 -4.52 8.90 26.85
C GLY A 167 -5.95 8.38 27.08
N SER A 168 -6.41 8.50 28.33
CA SER A 168 -7.71 8.03 28.88
C SER A 168 -8.79 7.75 27.82
N ILE A 169 -9.35 6.53 27.88
CA ILE A 169 -10.35 5.97 26.95
C ILE A 169 -11.58 6.88 26.78
N ALA A 170 -11.81 7.83 27.69
CA ALA A 170 -12.86 8.83 27.63
C ALA A 170 -12.67 9.90 26.52
N ASN A 171 -11.44 10.18 26.08
CA ASN A 171 -11.11 11.31 25.18
C ASN A 171 -10.69 10.91 23.75
N LEU A 172 -10.86 9.65 23.37
CA LEU A 172 -10.70 9.23 21.98
C LEU A 172 -11.88 9.76 21.15
N ALA A 173 -11.69 10.97 20.62
CA ALA A 173 -12.53 11.52 19.57
C ALA A 173 -12.56 10.55 18.38
N PRO A 174 -13.68 10.45 17.65
CA PRO A 174 -13.72 9.72 16.40
C PRO A 174 -12.63 10.27 15.47
N PRO A 175 -11.98 9.42 14.64
CA PRO A 175 -11.00 9.90 13.68
C PRO A 175 -11.67 10.98 12.83
N GLU A 176 -11.09 12.19 12.82
CA GLU A 176 -11.44 13.14 11.78
C GLU A 176 -11.22 12.45 10.43
N PRO A 177 -12.14 12.62 9.45
CA PRO A 177 -11.97 12.00 8.15
C PRO A 177 -10.59 12.42 7.65
N ALA A 178 -9.74 11.43 7.38
CA ALA A 178 -8.42 11.65 6.84
C ALA A 178 -8.55 12.66 5.71
N VAL A 179 -8.05 13.89 5.96
CA VAL A 179 -8.04 14.95 4.97
C VAL A 179 -7.12 14.43 3.87
N LEU A 180 -7.76 13.84 2.86
CA LEU A 180 -7.19 13.60 1.55
C LEU A 180 -6.61 14.94 1.12
N MET A 181 -5.30 15.12 1.32
CA MET A 181 -4.55 16.16 0.64
C MET A 181 -4.94 16.05 -0.84
N PRO A 182 -5.57 17.07 -1.43
CA PRO A 182 -5.96 17.00 -2.81
C PRO A 182 -4.67 16.93 -3.62
N PHE A 183 -4.38 15.77 -4.19
CA PHE A 183 -3.45 15.68 -5.30
C PHE A 183 -3.92 16.70 -6.32
N ALA A 184 -3.13 17.76 -6.49
CA ALA A 184 -3.39 18.82 -7.43
C ALA A 184 -3.69 18.18 -8.79
N ARG A 185 -4.94 18.32 -9.23
CA ARG A 185 -5.33 18.16 -10.63
C ARG A 185 -4.46 19.12 -11.45
N LEU A 186 -3.39 18.60 -12.03
CA LEU A 186 -2.86 19.19 -13.25
C LEU A 186 -3.86 18.82 -14.34
N GLY A 187 -4.65 19.83 -14.73
CA GLY A 187 -5.57 19.79 -15.86
C GLY A 187 -4.84 19.66 -17.21
N PRO A 188 -5.63 19.65 -18.29
CA PRO A 188 -5.43 18.86 -19.51
C PRO A 188 -4.12 19.08 -20.27
#